data_AF-A0A848XNM7-F1
#
_entry.id   AF-A0A848XNM7-F1
#
_cell.length_a   1.000
_cell.length_b   1.000
_cell.length_c   1.000
_cell.angle_alpha   90.00
_cell.angle_beta   90.00
_cell.angle_gamma   90.00
#
_symmetry.space_group_name_H-M   'P 1'
#
loop_
_entity.id
_entity.type
_entity.pdbx_description
1 polymer ?
#
loop_
_entity_poly.entity_id
_entity_poly.type
_entity_poly.pdbx_seq_one_letter_code
_entity_poly.pdbx_strand_id
1 'polypeptide(L)' 'MRAGPTYQTREPVDFVVIGSGAGGGVMAKQLSEAGFQVVVLEQGPYIRPEEFVHDEYRIWLHSL' A
#
# COMPACT_ATOMS: atom_id res chain seq x y z
N MET A 1 -7.66 -0.24 -15.49
CA MET A 1 -7.61 0.58 -14.26
C MET A 1 -8.83 1.49 -14.22
N ARG A 2 -9.72 1.35 -13.22
CA ARG A 2 -10.63 2.47 -12.90
C ARG A 2 -9.81 3.51 -12.16
N ALA A 3 -9.92 4.78 -12.55
CA ALA A 3 -9.27 5.86 -11.81
C ALA A 3 -9.80 5.81 -10.37
N GLY A 4 -8.92 5.46 -9.42
CA GLY A 4 -9.24 5.53 -8.01
C GLY A 4 -9.44 6.99 -7.58
N PRO A 5 -9.83 7.23 -6.33
CA PRO A 5 -9.80 8.57 -5.77
C PRO A 5 -8.38 9.16 -5.94
N THR A 6 -8.32 10.38 -6.47
CA THR A 6 -7.08 11.16 -6.59
C THR A 6 -7.02 12.13 -5.42
N TYR A 7 -5.87 12.20 -4.77
CA TYR A 7 -5.63 13.10 -3.64
C TYR A 7 -4.67 14.23 -4.05
N GLN A 8 -4.74 15.37 -3.37
CA GLN A 8 -3.80 16.46 -3.59
C GLN A 8 -2.41 16.05 -3.10
N THR A 9 -1.43 16.01 -4.01
CA THR A 9 -0.07 15.51 -3.72
C THR A 9 0.75 16.38 -2.77
N ARG A 10 0.23 17.55 -2.40
CA ARG A 10 0.86 18.50 -1.47
C ARG A 10 0.03 18.74 -0.22
N GLU A 11 -1.03 17.96 -0.02
CA GLU A 11 -1.79 18.01 1.22
C GLU A 11 -0.93 17.45 2.37
N PRO A 12 -0.74 18.21 3.47
CA PRO A 12 -0.06 17.69 4.65
C PRO A 12 -0.81 16.50 5.25
N VAL A 13 -0.07 15.52 5.75
CA VAL A 13 -0.59 14.38 6.50
C VAL A 13 0.27 14.15 7.73
N ASP A 14 -0.27 13.47 8.74
CA ASP A 14 0.46 13.21 9.98
C ASP A 14 1.58 12.18 9.77
N PHE A 15 1.33 11.16 8.94
CA PHE A 15 2.28 10.08 8.69
C PHE A 15 2.32 9.61 7.23
N VAL A 16 3.52 9.26 6.77
CA VAL A 16 3.74 8.54 5.51
C VAL A 16 4.43 7.21 5.83
N VAL A 17 3.80 6.11 5.44
CA VAL A 17 4.33 4.75 5.55
C VAL A 17 4.86 4.31 4.20
N ILE A 18 6.13 3.95 4.13
CA ILE A 18 6.77 3.44 2.90
C ILE A 18 6.81 1.91 2.97
N GLY A 19 6.11 1.27 2.03
CA GLY A 19 5.93 -0.17 1.93
C GLY A 19 4.63 -0.66 2.59
N SER A 20 3.84 -1.47 1.88
CA SER A 20 2.59 -2.07 2.38
C SER A 20 2.74 -3.54 2.80
N GLY A 21 3.96 -3.99 3.06
CA GLY A 21 4.25 -5.32 3.59
C GLY A 21 3.77 -5.52 5.03
N ALA A 22 4.12 -6.66 5.64
CA ALA A 22 3.60 -7.08 6.95
C ALA A 22 3.73 -6.02 8.06
N GLY A 23 4.87 -5.30 8.11
CA GLY A 23 5.06 -4.21 9.09
C GLY A 23 4.31 -2.93 8.72
N GLY A 24 4.42 -2.49 7.47
CA GLY A 24 3.84 -1.22 7.02
C GLY A 24 2.32 -1.23 7.05
N GLY A 25 1.68 -2.33 6.62
CA GLY A 25 0.23 -2.48 6.69
C GLY A 25 -0.32 -2.45 8.12
N VAL A 26 0.35 -3.11 9.05
CA VAL A 26 -0.04 -3.09 10.47
C VAL A 26 0.09 -1.68 11.05
N MET A 27 1.20 -0.98 10.79
CA MET A 27 1.40 0.40 11.24
C MET A 27 0.34 1.34 10.66
N ALA A 28 0.07 1.25 9.35
CA ALA A 28 -0.94 2.06 8.70
C ALA A 28 -2.33 1.86 9.34
N LYS A 29 -2.71 0.61 9.63
CA LYS A 29 -3.96 0.29 10.36
C LYS A 29 -3.99 0.97 11.73
N GLN A 30 -2.96 0.75 12.56
CA GLN A 30 -2.94 1.27 13.93
C GLN A 30 -2.98 2.80 13.97
N LEU A 31 -2.20 3.48 13.12
CA LEU A 31 -2.20 4.94 13.04
C LEU A 31 -3.53 5.50 12.53
N SER A 32 -4.15 4.85 11.54
CA SER A 32 -5.45 5.27 11.02
C SER A 32 -6.57 5.08 12.04
N GLU A 33 -6.58 3.95 12.78
CA GLU A 33 -7.52 3.69 13.86
C GLU A 33 -7.38 4.68 15.02
N ALA A 34 -6.18 5.22 15.24
CA ALA A 34 -5.92 6.29 16.19
C ALA A 34 -6.39 7.69 15.72
N GLY A 35 -6.91 7.80 14.49
CA GLY A 35 -7.49 9.04 13.96
C GLY A 35 -6.51 9.93 13.18
N PHE A 36 -5.29 9.46 12.90
CA PHE A 36 -4.32 10.22 12.12
C PHE A 36 -4.59 10.13 10.60
N GLN A 37 -4.20 11.16 9.86
CA GLN A 37 -4.13 11.13 8.40
C GLN A 37 -2.85 10.38 7.98
N VAL A 38 -3.03 9.24 7.29
CA VAL A 38 -1.93 8.35 6.92
C VAL A 38 -1.94 8.09 5.42
N VAL A 39 -0.78 8.26 4.78
CA VAL A 39 -0.54 7.85 3.39
C VAL A 39 0.37 6.63 3.38
N VAL A 40 0.04 5.63 2.57
CA VAL A 40 0.90 4.46 2.31
C VAL A 40 1.40 4.53 0.86
N LEU A 41 2.71 4.41 0.67
CA LEU A 41 3.33 4.33 -0.65
C LEU A 41 3.94 2.95 -0.84
N GLU A 42 3.59 2.29 -1.95
CA GLU A 42 4.12 0.98 -2.33
C GLU A 42 4.62 1.05 -3.77
N GLN A 43 5.79 0.45 -4.03
CA GLN A 43 6.37 0.39 -5.36
C GLN A 43 5.62 -0.62 -6.23
N GLY A 44 5.18 -1.72 -5.62
CA GLY A 44 4.47 -2.80 -6.29
C GLY A 44 3.06 -2.41 -6.79
N PRO A 45 2.49 -3.20 -7.72
CA PRO A 45 1.12 -3.01 -8.16
C PRO A 45 0.12 -3.24 -7.02
N TYR A 46 -1.06 -2.65 -7.14
CA TYR A 46 -2.17 -2.96 -6.24
C TYR A 46 -2.72 -4.35 -6.54
N ILE A 47 -2.37 -5.33 -5.69
CA ILE A 47 -2.82 -6.71 -5.78
C ILE A 47 -4.06 -6.92 -4.91
N ARG A 48 -5.11 -7.47 -5.48
CA ARG A 48 -6.33 -7.81 -4.73
C ARG A 48 -6.21 -9.18 -4.06
N PRO A 49 -6.97 -9.44 -2.98
CA PRO A 49 -6.99 -10.74 -2.31
C PRO A 49 -7.14 -11.94 -3.26
N GLU A 50 -7.95 -11.79 -4.32
CA GLU A 50 -8.22 -12.87 -5.29
C GLU A 50 -7.07 -13.10 -6.27
N GLU A 51 -6.15 -12.14 -6.39
CA GLU A 51 -4.99 -12.17 -7.28
C GLU A 51 -3.74 -12.75 -6.57
N PHE A 52 -3.80 -13.00 -5.27
CA PHE A 52 -2.69 -13.60 -4.53
C PHE A 52 -2.49 -15.06 -4.93
N VAL A 53 -1.34 -15.31 -5.57
CA VAL A 53 -0.85 -16.65 -5.87
C VAL A 53 0.37 -16.90 -4.98
N HIS A 54 0.40 -18.02 -4.25
CA HIS A 54 1.53 -18.38 -3.39
C HIS A 54 2.62 -19.09 -4.21
N ASP A 55 3.07 -18.44 -5.28
CA ASP A 55 4.17 -18.88 -6.15
C ASP A 55 5.19 -17.74 -6.27
N GLU A 56 6.16 -17.77 -5.37
CA GLU A 56 7.10 -16.66 -5.19
C GLU A 56 8.10 -16.55 -6.36
N TYR A 57 8.41 -17.67 -7.03
CA TYR A 57 9.26 -17.67 -8.24
C TYR A 57 8.56 -16.96 -9.40
N ARG A 58 7.26 -17.20 -9.57
CA ARG A 58 6.45 -16.52 -10.59
C ARG A 58 6.33 -15.03 -10.33
N ILE A 59 6.16 -14.62 -9.06
CA ILE A 59 6.08 -13.21 -8.68
C ILE A 59 7.41 -12.50 -8.94
N TRP A 60 8.54 -13.13 -8.58
CA TRP A 60 9.86 -12.54 -8.81
C TRP A 60 10.12 -12.34 -10.31
N LEU A 61 9.82 -13.33 -11.16
CA LEU A 61 9.95 -13.20 -12.62
C LEU A 61 9.05 -12.13 -13.23
N HIS A 62 7.89 -11.84 -12.65
CA HIS A 62 6.99 -10.77 -13.09
C HIS A 62 7.47 -9.36 -12.69
N SER A 63 8.48 -9.26 -11.83
CA SER A 63 9.03 -7.99 -11.33
C SER A 63 10.33 -7.55 -12.02
N LEU A 64 10.85 -8.35 -12.95
CA LEU A 64 11.91 -7.99 -13.90
C LEU A 64 11.29 -7.35 -15.16
#